data_AF-A0A3D4ZJH2-F1
#
_entry.id   AF-A0A3D4ZJH2-F1
#
_cell.length_a   1.000
_cell.length_b   1.000
_cell.length_c   1.000
_cell.angle_alpha   90.00
_cell.angle_beta   90.00
_cell.angle_gamma   90.00
#
_symmetry.space_group_name_H-M   'P 1'
#
loop_
_entity.id
_entity.type
_entity.pdbx_description
1 polymer ?
#
loop_
_entity_poly.entity_id
_entity_poly.type
_entity_poly.pdbx_seq_one_letter_code
_entity_poly.pdbx_strand_id
1 'polypeptide(L)'
;MDRNHGGVYSPGVTVFRGTEQEGYPKLDEPLKLSFMAVAAIHEPNLLRDHNDHYWLENSFIEPTKCKIRTMFNIALAHHHTNLVLGAFGCGAFANPPNHIAMLFKEVLGEPAYQGVFEHIIFAILDDHNTHKWFNPEGNFKPFEQVFASSQGS
;
A
#
# COMPACT_ATOMS: atom_id res chain seq x y z
N MET A 1 -18.22 9.07 3.08
CA MET A 1 -17.73 7.88 2.35
C MET A 1 -17.89 6.68 3.25
N ASP A 2 -18.23 5.52 2.68
CA ASP A 2 -18.24 4.25 3.42
C ASP A 2 -16.85 4.03 4.07
N ARG A 3 -16.83 3.55 5.32
CA ARG A 3 -15.58 3.22 6.02
C ARG A 3 -14.87 2.06 5.34
N ASN A 4 -15.61 1.19 4.65
CA ASN A 4 -15.10 -0.07 4.11
C ASN A 4 -14.65 0.06 2.65
N HIS A 5 -15.33 0.86 1.84
CA HIS A 5 -15.06 0.98 0.40
C HIS A 5 -14.96 2.43 -0.07
N GLY A 6 -14.33 2.61 -1.23
CA GLY A 6 -14.26 3.88 -1.92
C GLY A 6 -12.89 4.14 -2.48
N GLY A 7 -12.85 4.62 -3.72
CA GLY A 7 -11.64 5.04 -4.38
C GLY A 7 -11.96 5.90 -5.59
N VAL A 8 -10.97 6.67 -6.03
CA VAL A 8 -11.04 7.50 -7.25
C VAL A 8 -10.01 6.98 -8.23
N TYR A 9 -10.43 6.71 -9.46
CA TYR A 9 -9.55 6.36 -10.57
C TYR A 9 -9.38 7.57 -11.51
N SER A 10 -8.14 7.88 -11.86
CA SER A 10 -7.76 9.00 -12.71
C SER A 10 -6.88 8.50 -13.87
N PRO A 11 -7.43 8.28 -15.08
CA PRO A 11 -6.66 7.79 -16.21
C PRO A 11 -5.84 8.91 -16.89
N GLY A 12 -4.69 8.55 -17.46
CA GLY A 12 -3.94 9.41 -18.38
C GLY A 12 -3.39 10.71 -17.76
N VAL A 13 -3.16 10.72 -16.45
CA VAL A 13 -2.56 11.84 -15.72
C VAL A 13 -1.13 12.04 -16.19
N THR A 14 -0.76 13.30 -16.42
CA THR A 14 0.58 13.67 -16.90
C THR A 14 1.49 14.02 -15.74
N VAL A 15 2.57 13.27 -15.55
CA VAL A 15 3.66 13.58 -14.62
C VAL A 15 4.75 14.31 -15.40
N PHE A 16 4.97 15.58 -15.06
CA PHE A 16 5.86 16.49 -15.79
C PHE A 16 7.00 17.06 -14.93
N ARG A 17 7.09 16.63 -13.66
CA ARG A 17 8.12 17.01 -12.70
C ARG A 17 8.90 15.79 -12.25
N GLY A 18 10.22 15.94 -12.14
CA GLY A 18 11.14 14.93 -11.61
C GLY A 18 11.08 14.83 -10.09
N THR A 19 12.08 14.19 -9.51
CA THR A 19 12.10 13.87 -8.07
C THR A 19 12.32 15.09 -7.19
N GLU A 20 11.93 14.99 -5.91
CA GLU A 20 12.23 16.02 -4.90
C GLU A 20 13.74 16.18 -4.67
N GLN A 21 14.50 15.08 -4.73
CA GLN A 21 15.96 15.07 -4.53
C GLN A 21 16.68 15.96 -5.56
N GLU A 22 16.11 16.11 -6.75
CA GLU A 22 16.61 16.96 -7.83
C GLU A 22 15.95 18.35 -7.84
N GLY A 23 15.06 18.65 -6.89
CA GLY A 23 14.36 19.93 -6.80
C GLY A 23 13.14 20.06 -7.72
N TYR A 24 12.49 18.94 -8.08
CA TYR A 24 11.35 18.88 -8.99
C TYR A 24 11.62 19.54 -10.36
N PRO A 25 12.67 19.14 -11.09
CA PRO A 25 12.94 19.69 -12.42
C PRO A 25 11.78 19.38 -13.37
N LYS A 26 11.59 20.21 -14.40
CA LYS A 26 10.65 19.85 -15.47
C LYS A 26 11.25 18.70 -16.27
N LEU A 27 10.45 17.66 -16.55
CA LEU A 27 10.89 16.55 -17.40
C LEU A 27 10.87 16.97 -18.88
N ASP A 28 11.92 16.58 -19.62
CA ASP A 28 11.98 16.74 -21.06
C ASP A 28 10.91 15.91 -21.76
N GLU A 29 10.65 14.70 -21.25
CA GLU A 29 9.59 13.80 -21.70
C GLU A 29 8.63 13.48 -20.55
N PRO A 30 7.46 14.15 -20.47
CA PRO A 30 6.45 13.85 -19.46
C PRO A 30 5.86 12.45 -19.59
N LEU A 31 5.60 11.81 -18.46
CA LEU A 31 5.02 10.47 -18.39
C LEU A 31 3.50 10.55 -18.30
N LYS A 32 2.80 9.63 -18.97
CA LYS A 32 1.35 9.42 -18.77
C LYS A 32 1.12 8.17 -17.95
N LEU A 33 0.49 8.33 -16.78
CA LEU A 33 0.18 7.24 -15.86
C LEU A 33 -1.30 7.29 -15.45
N SER A 34 -1.81 6.16 -14.97
CA SER A 34 -3.12 6.12 -14.33
C SER A 34 -2.94 6.04 -12.83
N PHE A 35 -3.73 6.81 -12.08
CA PHE A 35 -3.66 6.84 -10.62
C PHE A 35 -4.94 6.30 -10.02
N MET A 36 -4.80 5.62 -8.89
CA MET A 36 -5.91 5.26 -8.02
C MET A 36 -5.66 5.81 -6.63
N ALA A 37 -6.68 6.45 -6.06
CA ALA A 37 -6.65 7.01 -4.71
C ALA A 37 -7.67 6.28 -3.85
N VAL A 38 -7.19 5.57 -2.83
CA VAL A 38 -8.01 4.90 -1.80
C VAL A 38 -7.52 5.41 -0.45
N ALA A 39 -8.42 5.84 0.43
CA ALA A 39 -8.04 6.36 1.74
C ALA A 39 -7.82 5.22 2.73
N ALA A 40 -6.64 5.15 3.36
CA ALA A 40 -6.38 4.26 4.49
C ALA A 40 -7.20 4.65 5.72
N ILE A 41 -7.30 3.75 6.68
CA ILE A 41 -7.93 4.05 7.97
C ILE A 41 -6.99 4.97 8.76
N HIS A 42 -7.52 6.08 9.27
CA HIS A 42 -6.77 7.04 10.07
C HIS A 42 -6.69 6.57 11.53
N GLU A 43 -5.47 6.42 12.05
CA GLU A 43 -5.16 6.11 13.46
C GLU A 43 -6.05 5.00 14.05
N PRO A 44 -6.06 3.79 13.45
CA PRO A 44 -6.82 2.68 14.00
C PRO A 44 -6.29 2.30 15.39
N ASN A 45 -7.16 1.77 16.25
CA ASN A 45 -6.70 1.16 17.49
C ASN A 45 -5.78 -0.02 17.18
N LEU A 46 -4.68 -0.10 17.91
CA LEU A 46 -3.67 -1.14 17.74
C LEU A 46 -3.62 -2.04 18.97
N LEU A 47 -3.41 -3.33 18.71
CA LEU A 47 -3.05 -4.33 19.70
C LEU A 47 -1.53 -4.51 19.69
N ARG A 48 -0.94 -4.77 20.86
CA ARG A 48 0.49 -5.08 21.00
C ARG A 48 0.65 -6.54 21.40
N ASP A 49 1.51 -7.27 20.70
CA ASP A 49 1.82 -8.66 21.06
C ASP A 49 2.98 -8.76 22.07
N HIS A 50 3.36 -10.00 22.41
CA HIS A 50 4.42 -10.28 23.37
C HIS A 50 5.85 -9.96 22.88
N ASN A 51 6.01 -9.72 21.57
CA ASN A 51 7.27 -9.34 20.93
C ASN A 51 7.31 -7.85 20.58
N ASP A 52 6.40 -7.05 21.16
CA ASP A 52 6.26 -5.61 20.92
C ASP A 52 5.93 -5.24 19.47
N HIS A 53 5.34 -6.16 18.70
CA HIS A 53 4.76 -5.83 17.42
C HIS A 53 3.35 -5.27 17.57
N TYR A 54 3.00 -4.36 16.67
CA TYR A 54 1.69 -3.74 16.62
C TYR A 54 0.84 -4.37 15.53
N TRP A 55 -0.42 -4.61 15.87
CA TRP A 55 -1.42 -5.22 15.03
C TRP A 55 -2.65 -4.33 15.00
N LEU A 56 -3.42 -4.41 13.91
CA LEU A 56 -4.72 -3.74 13.88
C LEU A 56 -5.64 -4.48 14.84
N GLU A 57 -6.42 -3.76 15.64
CA GLU A 57 -7.54 -4.36 16.36
C GLU A 57 -8.51 -5.02 15.35
N ASN A 58 -9.10 -6.15 15.72
CA ASN A 58 -9.91 -7.00 14.83
C ASN A 58 -10.99 -6.23 14.03
N SER A 59 -11.58 -5.20 14.64
CA SER A 59 -12.61 -4.36 14.02
C SER A 59 -12.12 -3.55 12.80
N PHE A 60 -10.81 -3.43 12.60
CA PHE A 60 -10.18 -2.71 11.48
C PHE A 60 -9.61 -3.62 10.39
N ILE A 61 -9.51 -4.93 10.64
CA ILE A 61 -8.91 -5.88 9.69
C ILE A 61 -9.73 -5.97 8.41
N GLU A 62 -11.01 -6.32 8.50
CA GLU A 62 -11.86 -6.48 7.31
C GLU A 62 -12.07 -5.16 6.55
N PRO A 63 -12.34 -4.00 7.20
CA PRO A 63 -12.38 -2.72 6.50
C PRO A 63 -11.07 -2.39 5.75
N THR A 64 -9.92 -2.77 6.29
CA THR A 64 -8.62 -2.58 5.62
C THR A 64 -8.50 -3.51 4.41
N LYS A 65 -8.90 -4.78 4.53
CA LYS A 65 -8.95 -5.71 3.40
C LYS A 65 -9.90 -5.24 2.30
N CYS A 66 -11.08 -4.73 2.64
CA CYS A 66 -12.01 -4.13 1.68
C CYS A 66 -11.38 -2.98 0.87
N LYS A 67 -10.55 -2.15 1.52
CA LYS A 67 -9.80 -1.08 0.85
C LYS A 67 -8.71 -1.61 -0.08
N ILE A 68 -7.98 -2.65 0.34
CA ILE A 68 -6.99 -3.32 -0.51
C ILE A 68 -7.67 -3.97 -1.73
N ARG A 69 -8.77 -4.71 -1.52
CA ARG A 69 -9.61 -5.24 -2.60
C ARG A 69 -10.12 -4.15 -3.52
N THR A 70 -10.49 -3.00 -2.98
CA THR A 70 -10.91 -1.83 -3.79
C THR A 70 -9.79 -1.40 -4.74
N MET A 71 -8.53 -1.33 -4.28
CA MET A 71 -7.39 -1.02 -5.15
C MET A 71 -7.25 -2.03 -6.29
N PHE A 72 -7.28 -3.33 -5.96
CA PHE A 72 -7.14 -4.39 -6.97
C PHE A 72 -8.32 -4.46 -7.94
N ASN A 73 -9.54 -4.23 -7.45
CA ASN A 73 -10.75 -4.18 -8.28
C ASN A 73 -10.73 -2.99 -9.24
N ILE A 74 -10.22 -1.82 -8.81
CA ILE A 74 -10.01 -0.67 -9.70
C ILE A 74 -9.01 -1.04 -10.80
N ALA A 75 -7.87 -1.66 -10.44
CA ALA A 75 -6.88 -2.08 -11.41
C ALA A 75 -7.45 -3.08 -12.44
N LEU A 76 -8.15 -4.11 -11.96
CA LEU A 76 -8.83 -5.12 -12.77
C LEU A 76 -9.86 -4.50 -13.73
N ALA A 77 -10.73 -3.63 -13.22
CA ALA A 77 -11.79 -2.99 -14.01
C ALA A 77 -11.23 -2.11 -15.15
N HIS A 78 -9.97 -1.67 -15.03
CA HIS A 78 -9.29 -0.85 -16.02
C HIS A 78 -8.13 -1.57 -16.72
N HIS A 79 -8.05 -2.90 -16.58
CA HIS A 79 -7.07 -3.77 -17.24
C HIS A 79 -5.60 -3.44 -16.94
N HIS A 80 -5.31 -2.92 -15.74
CA HIS A 80 -3.94 -2.72 -15.28
C HIS A 80 -3.38 -4.01 -14.67
N THR A 81 -2.32 -4.55 -15.27
CA THR A 81 -1.59 -5.73 -14.77
C THR A 81 -0.34 -5.37 -13.97
N ASN A 82 0.10 -4.11 -14.05
CA ASN A 82 1.33 -3.60 -13.44
C ASN A 82 0.99 -2.50 -12.43
N LEU A 83 1.27 -2.73 -11.15
CA LEU A 83 0.91 -1.82 -10.06
C LEU A 83 2.15 -1.32 -9.32
N VAL A 84 2.17 -0.02 -9.03
CA VAL A 84 3.08 0.58 -8.05
C VAL A 84 2.25 1.01 -6.85
N LEU A 85 2.55 0.41 -5.70
CA LEU A 85 1.88 0.61 -4.41
C LEU A 85 2.88 1.15 -3.39
N GLY A 86 2.40 1.53 -2.21
CA GLY A 86 3.24 1.96 -1.09
C GLY A 86 2.80 1.32 0.24
N ALA A 87 3.46 1.73 1.33
CA ALA A 87 3.14 1.30 2.68
C ALA A 87 1.82 1.94 3.15
N PHE A 88 0.70 1.37 2.69
CA PHE A 88 -0.63 1.96 2.78
C PHE A 88 -1.01 2.35 4.22
N GLY A 89 -1.15 3.65 4.47
CA GLY A 89 -1.51 4.18 5.80
C GLY A 89 -0.43 4.06 6.89
N CYS A 90 0.78 3.62 6.56
CA CYS A 90 1.84 3.32 7.53
C CYS A 90 2.72 4.54 7.91
N GLY A 91 2.39 5.71 7.39
CA GLY A 91 3.00 6.99 7.78
C GLY A 91 2.08 7.75 8.74
N ALA A 92 1.62 8.92 8.30
CA ALA A 92 0.77 9.83 9.08
C ALA A 92 -0.54 9.21 9.64
N PHE A 93 -0.99 8.06 9.10
CA PHE A 93 -2.23 7.41 9.53
C PHE A 93 -2.01 6.27 10.54
N ALA A 94 -0.77 6.04 10.98
CA ALA A 94 -0.41 5.14 12.07
C ALA A 94 -0.89 3.67 11.91
N ASN A 95 -0.94 3.16 10.68
CA ASN A 95 -1.20 1.72 10.47
C ASN A 95 0.11 0.94 10.64
N PRO A 96 0.09 -0.26 11.26
CA PRO A 96 1.30 -1.04 11.48
C PRO A 96 1.77 -1.71 10.18
N PRO A 97 3.00 -1.43 9.68
CA PRO A 97 3.44 -1.85 8.35
C PRO A 97 3.51 -3.36 8.17
N ASN A 98 3.92 -4.12 9.21
CA ASN A 98 3.96 -5.58 9.15
C ASN A 98 2.57 -6.17 8.87
N HIS A 99 1.57 -5.75 9.64
CA HIS A 99 0.21 -6.25 9.47
C HIS A 99 -0.39 -5.79 8.14
N ILE A 100 -0.16 -4.54 7.71
CA ILE A 100 -0.63 -4.07 6.40
C ILE A 100 -0.02 -4.90 5.26
N ALA A 101 1.28 -5.20 5.30
CA ALA A 101 1.93 -6.07 4.32
C ALA A 101 1.30 -7.48 4.30
N MET A 102 1.03 -8.07 5.47
CA MET A 102 0.35 -9.35 5.58
C MET A 102 -1.06 -9.32 4.98
N LEU A 103 -1.82 -8.25 5.22
CA LEU A 103 -3.16 -8.10 4.65
C LEU A 103 -3.13 -7.95 3.13
N PHE A 104 -2.14 -7.23 2.58
CA PHE A 104 -1.92 -7.22 1.13
C PHE A 104 -1.65 -8.62 0.59
N LYS A 105 -0.76 -9.38 1.25
CA LYS A 105 -0.44 -10.75 0.85
C LYS A 105 -1.65 -11.69 0.92
N GLU A 106 -2.45 -11.57 1.97
CA GLU A 106 -3.67 -12.36 2.14
C GLU A 106 -4.68 -12.06 1.03
N VAL A 107 -4.96 -10.78 0.78
CA VAL A 107 -5.90 -10.39 -0.29
C VAL A 107 -5.37 -10.83 -1.65
N LEU A 108 -4.08 -10.68 -1.95
CA LEU A 108 -3.48 -11.18 -3.20
C LEU A 108 -3.62 -12.69 -3.37
N GLY A 109 -3.68 -13.44 -2.26
CA GLY A 109 -3.92 -14.87 -2.26
C GLY A 109 -5.36 -15.28 -2.57
N GLU A 110 -6.32 -14.34 -2.58
CA GLU A 110 -7.71 -14.64 -2.91
C GLU A 110 -7.87 -15.08 -4.37
N PRO A 111 -8.79 -16.01 -4.68
CA PRO A 111 -8.96 -16.56 -6.03
C PRO A 111 -9.16 -15.51 -7.13
N ALA A 112 -9.74 -14.35 -6.79
CA ALA A 112 -10.02 -13.26 -7.73
C ALA A 112 -8.76 -12.55 -8.24
N TYR A 113 -7.61 -12.68 -7.56
CA TYR A 113 -6.38 -11.95 -7.87
C TYR A 113 -5.19 -12.85 -8.23
N GLN A 114 -5.33 -14.16 -8.09
CA GLN A 114 -4.29 -15.12 -8.45
C GLN A 114 -4.00 -15.07 -9.96
N GLY A 115 -2.74 -14.84 -10.33
CA GLY A 115 -2.29 -14.80 -11.73
C GLY A 115 -2.80 -13.60 -12.54
N VAL A 116 -3.41 -12.61 -11.88
CA VAL A 116 -3.98 -11.41 -12.53
C VAL A 116 -2.92 -10.36 -12.82
N PHE A 117 -2.06 -10.08 -11.84
CA PHE A 117 -1.06 -9.02 -11.93
C PHE A 117 0.28 -9.62 -12.37
N GLU A 118 0.87 -9.01 -13.40
CA GLU A 118 2.21 -9.37 -13.87
C GLU A 118 3.27 -8.89 -12.88
N HIS A 119 3.14 -7.64 -12.44
CA HIS A 119 4.05 -7.02 -11.48
C HIS A 119 3.30 -6.18 -10.46
N ILE A 120 3.64 -6.36 -9.18
CA ILE A 120 3.25 -5.46 -8.09
C ILE A 120 4.52 -5.02 -7.39
N ILE A 121 4.80 -3.73 -7.43
CA ILE A 121 5.98 -3.12 -6.82
C ILE A 121 5.51 -2.27 -5.63
N PHE A 122 6.02 -2.56 -4.44
CA PHE A 122 5.83 -1.70 -3.27
C PHE A 122 6.99 -0.69 -3.20
N ALA A 123 6.78 0.52 -3.74
CA ALA A 123 7.73 1.62 -3.69
C ALA A 123 7.62 2.35 -2.34
N ILE A 124 8.38 1.86 -1.35
CA ILE A 124 8.34 2.37 0.02
C ILE A 124 9.57 3.24 0.27
N LEU A 125 9.32 4.49 0.63
CA LEU A 125 10.33 5.43 1.08
C LEU A 125 10.18 5.61 2.59
N ASP A 126 11.29 5.45 3.31
CA ASP A 126 11.34 5.80 4.73
C ASP A 126 11.63 7.30 4.87
N ASP A 127 10.74 8.01 5.56
CA ASP A 127 10.77 9.46 5.76
C ASP A 127 10.65 9.84 7.25
N HIS A 128 10.32 11.09 7.57
CA HIS A 128 10.15 11.54 8.95
C HIS A 128 8.96 10.87 9.69
N ASN A 129 8.10 10.11 9.01
CA ASN A 129 7.00 9.32 9.57
C ASN A 129 7.35 7.85 9.82
N THR A 130 8.62 7.47 9.62
CA THR A 130 9.11 6.13 9.94
C THR A 130 9.84 6.09 11.28
N HIS A 131 10.08 4.87 11.78
CA HIS A 131 10.70 4.63 13.09
C HIS A 131 9.95 5.28 14.26
N LYS A 132 8.63 5.36 14.18
CA LYS A 132 7.73 5.75 15.27
C LYS A 132 7.40 4.53 16.12
N TRP A 133 6.68 4.77 17.22
CA TRP A 133 6.29 3.71 18.15
C TRP A 133 5.46 2.60 17.46
N PHE A 134 4.69 2.91 16.43
CA PHE A 134 3.86 1.94 15.68
C PHE A 134 4.58 1.30 14.47
N ASN A 135 5.77 1.77 14.09
CA ASN A 135 6.59 1.25 12.99
C ASN A 135 8.10 1.34 13.31
N PRO A 136 8.57 0.69 14.39
CA PRO A 136 9.93 0.88 14.91
C PRO A 136 11.03 0.48 13.91
N GLU A 137 10.75 -0.48 13.04
CA GLU A 137 11.69 -0.97 12.03
C GLU A 137 11.60 -0.23 10.68
N GLY A 138 10.86 0.88 10.64
CA GLY A 138 10.54 1.56 9.39
C GLY A 138 9.39 0.88 8.64
N ASN A 139 9.12 1.34 7.42
CA ASN A 139 8.04 0.80 6.60
C ASN A 139 8.55 -0.22 5.59
N PHE A 140 9.80 -0.11 5.14
CA PHE A 140 10.36 -0.98 4.10
C PHE A 140 10.57 -2.42 4.60
N LYS A 141 11.31 -2.60 5.70
CA LYS A 141 11.73 -3.92 6.21
C LYS A 141 10.55 -4.89 6.46
N PRO A 142 9.42 -4.47 7.06
CA PRO A 142 8.28 -5.38 7.24
C PRO A 142 7.67 -5.87 5.94
N PHE A 143 7.58 -5.02 4.91
CA PHE A 143 7.10 -5.42 3.59
C PHE A 143 8.08 -6.38 2.92
N GLU A 144 9.39 -6.09 2.99
CA GLU A 144 10.43 -6.98 2.46
C GLU A 144 10.31 -8.38 3.08
N GLN A 145 10.22 -8.51 4.41
CA GLN A 145 10.11 -9.81 5.07
C GLN A 145 8.87 -10.61 4.62
N VAL A 146 7.72 -9.95 4.53
CA VAL A 146 6.44 -10.60 4.16
C VAL A 146 6.47 -11.12 2.72
N PHE A 147 7.07 -10.38 1.79
CA PHE A 147 7.11 -10.73 0.36
C PHE A 147 8.37 -11.50 -0.06
N ALA A 148 9.50 -11.39 0.66
CA ALA A 148 10.68 -12.22 0.43
C ALA A 148 10.43 -13.70 0.74
N SER A 149 9.55 -13.99 1.71
CA SER A 149 9.13 -15.34 2.09
C SER A 149 8.33 -16.09 1.00
N SER A 150 8.14 -15.50 -0.18
CA SER A 150 7.38 -16.04 -1.31
C SER A 150 8.22 -16.46 -2.52
N GLN A 151 9.55 -16.34 -2.46
CA GLN A 151 10.49 -16.78 -3.52
C GLN A 151 10.79 -18.31 -3.45
N GLY A 152 9.80 -19.12 -3.15
CA GLY A 152 9.97 -20.57 -3.00
C GLY A 152 8.65 -21.31 -3.03
N SER A 153 8.09 -21.50 -4.22
CA SER A 153 7.07 -22.51 -4.56
C SER A 153 7.05 -22.74 -6.06
#